data_AF-A0A2V3U4S5-F1
#
_entry.id   AF-A0A2V3U4S5-F1
#
_cell.length_a   1.000
_cell.length_b   1.000
_cell.length_c   1.000
_cell.angle_alpha   90.00
_cell.angle_beta   90.00
_cell.angle_gamma   90.00
#
_symmetry.space_group_name_H-M   'P 1'
#
loop_
_entity.id
_entity.type
_entity.pdbx_description
1 polymer ?
#
loop_
_entity_poly.entity_id
_entity_poly.type
_entity_poly.pdbx_seq_one_letter_code
_entity_poly.pdbx_strand_id
1 'polypeptide(L)'
;MFRYVRNFTSFALATFIAATPAMAESQSNDRLAELGRGIYQEAAAQTAIADLLEALHTQFERLIEAGQQIGAIRSDLLLALLTDMAFAAAREPDRWFALNTQNLDPQSTLALNHRVFSMFTAMLAPSEGGGESAKVSEPSKD
;
A
#
# COMPACT_ATOMS: atom_id res chain seq x y z
N MET A 1 -1.72 -25.26 -4.87
CA MET A 1 -1.16 -24.38 -3.83
C MET A 1 -0.75 -22.98 -4.32
N PHE A 2 -0.78 -22.68 -5.63
CA PHE A 2 -0.46 -21.36 -6.20
C PHE A 2 -1.62 -20.35 -6.27
N ARG A 3 -2.83 -20.74 -5.84
CA ARG A 3 -4.06 -19.93 -5.98
C ARG A 3 -4.38 -19.11 -4.71
N TYR A 4 -3.66 -19.35 -3.61
CA TYR A 4 -3.90 -18.74 -2.29
C TYR A 4 -3.08 -17.46 -2.06
N VAL A 5 -1.88 -17.37 -2.67
CA VAL A 5 -0.95 -16.24 -2.51
C VAL A 5 -1.44 -14.97 -3.24
N ARG A 6 -2.22 -15.13 -4.32
CA ARG A 6 -2.78 -14.00 -5.08
C ARG A 6 -3.91 -13.25 -4.35
N ASN A 7 -4.47 -13.83 -3.28
CA ASN A 7 -5.57 -13.23 -2.52
C ASN A 7 -5.09 -12.44 -1.28
N PHE A 8 -3.87 -12.68 -0.80
CA PHE A 8 -3.39 -12.04 0.44
C PHE A 8 -2.89 -10.60 0.18
N THR A 9 -2.18 -10.38 -0.93
CA THR A 9 -1.83 -9.04 -1.42
C THR A 9 -3.06 -8.22 -1.82
N SER A 10 -4.16 -8.89 -2.19
CA SER A 10 -5.43 -8.23 -2.48
C SER A 10 -6.23 -7.84 -1.22
N PHE A 11 -6.05 -8.49 -0.06
CA PHE A 11 -6.89 -8.21 1.10
C PHE A 11 -6.31 -7.12 2.02
N ALA A 12 -4.99 -7.09 2.18
CA ALA A 12 -4.31 -6.07 3.00
C ALA A 12 -4.22 -4.71 2.29
N LEU A 13 -4.12 -4.71 0.96
CA LEU A 13 -4.03 -3.49 0.16
C LEU A 13 -5.39 -2.96 -0.32
N ALA A 14 -6.42 -3.82 -0.44
CA ALA A 14 -7.76 -3.37 -0.78
C ALA A 14 -8.42 -2.53 0.33
N THR A 15 -8.00 -2.64 1.59
CA THR A 15 -8.55 -1.80 2.66
C THR A 15 -7.93 -0.40 2.67
N PHE A 16 -6.69 -0.24 2.20
CA PHE A 16 -6.03 1.07 2.07
C PHE A 16 -6.31 1.74 0.72
N ILE A 17 -6.66 0.95 -0.30
CA ILE A 17 -7.01 1.40 -1.65
C ILE A 17 -8.48 1.04 -1.93
N ALA A 18 -9.36 1.07 -0.91
CA ALA A 18 -10.81 0.98 -1.07
C ALA A 18 -11.38 2.32 -1.60
N ALA A 19 -10.70 2.97 -2.52
CA ALA A 19 -11.14 4.23 -3.09
C ALA A 19 -12.34 4.03 -4.04
N THR A 20 -12.58 2.85 -4.61
CA THR A 20 -13.57 2.75 -5.69
C THR A 20 -15.03 2.81 -5.23
N PRO A 21 -15.51 2.01 -4.24
CA PRO A 21 -16.88 2.16 -3.74
C PRO A 21 -17.02 3.37 -2.79
N ALA A 22 -15.99 3.67 -1.99
CA ALA A 22 -16.04 4.81 -1.06
C ALA A 22 -15.95 6.18 -1.78
N MET A 23 -15.31 6.30 -2.95
CA MET A 23 -15.33 7.56 -3.71
C MET A 23 -16.66 7.80 -4.42
N ALA A 24 -17.33 6.75 -4.88
CA ALA A 24 -18.68 6.87 -5.42
C ALA A 24 -19.68 7.33 -4.34
N GLU A 25 -19.50 6.86 -3.10
CA GLU A 25 -20.34 7.24 -1.94
C GLU A 25 -19.95 8.63 -1.37
N SER A 26 -18.66 8.99 -1.39
CA SER A 26 -18.14 10.31 -1.02
C SER A 26 -18.67 11.43 -1.93
N GLN A 27 -18.79 11.19 -3.24
CA GLN A 27 -19.43 12.14 -4.17
C GLN A 27 -20.91 12.38 -3.85
N SER A 28 -21.56 11.47 -3.13
CA SER A 28 -22.96 11.63 -2.71
C SER A 28 -23.14 12.35 -1.36
N ASN A 29 -22.04 12.58 -0.62
CA ASN A 29 -22.10 13.14 0.73
C ASN A 29 -20.96 14.12 1.01
N ASP A 30 -21.21 15.39 0.67
CA ASP A 30 -20.25 16.50 0.79
C ASP A 30 -19.56 16.60 2.15
N ARG A 31 -20.26 16.24 3.24
CA ARG A 31 -19.72 16.28 4.61
C ARG A 31 -18.62 15.25 4.86
N LEU A 32 -18.73 14.05 4.29
CA LEU A 32 -17.70 13.02 4.42
C LEU A 32 -16.46 13.39 3.60
N ALA A 33 -16.66 13.97 2.42
CA ALA A 33 -15.58 14.49 1.60
C ALA A 33 -14.87 15.67 2.27
N GLU A 34 -15.59 16.53 2.98
CA GLU A 34 -15.03 17.67 3.72
C GLU A 34 -14.25 17.22 4.97
N LEU A 35 -14.76 16.24 5.71
CA LEU A 35 -14.04 15.61 6.83
C LEU A 35 -12.72 14.96 6.38
N GLY A 36 -12.75 14.22 5.27
CA GLY A 36 -11.55 13.61 4.68
C GLY A 36 -10.49 14.64 4.29
N ARG A 37 -10.91 15.81 3.77
CA ARG A 37 -10.01 16.94 3.48
C ARG A 37 -9.43 17.56 4.75
N GLY A 38 -10.26 17.75 5.78
CA GLY A 38 -9.85 18.32 7.06
C GLY A 38 -8.73 17.54 7.74
N ILE A 39 -8.77 16.20 7.68
CA ILE A 39 -7.70 15.32 8.20
C ILE A 39 -6.34 15.64 7.57
N TYR A 40 -6.29 15.99 6.29
CA TYR A 40 -5.05 16.26 5.57
C TYR A 40 -4.62 17.74 5.60
N GLN A 41 -5.54 18.67 5.84
CA GLN A 41 -5.28 20.11 5.80
C GLN A 41 -4.98 20.71 7.18
N GLU A 42 -5.57 20.17 8.24
CA GLU A 42 -5.48 20.76 9.57
C GLU A 42 -4.44 20.06 10.44
N ALA A 43 -3.44 20.81 10.92
CA ALA A 43 -2.42 20.30 11.83
C ALA A 43 -3.04 19.74 13.13
N ALA A 44 -4.11 20.37 13.62
CA ALA A 44 -4.83 19.89 14.81
C ALA A 44 -5.50 18.53 14.57
N ALA A 45 -6.09 18.31 13.38
CA ALA A 45 -6.67 17.03 13.01
C ALA A 45 -5.59 15.95 12.87
N GLN A 46 -4.43 16.28 12.28
CA GLN A 46 -3.29 15.35 12.18
C GLN A 46 -2.74 14.95 13.56
N THR A 47 -2.63 15.90 14.48
CA THR A 47 -2.22 15.63 15.87
C THR A 47 -3.26 14.76 16.58
N ALA A 48 -4.55 15.02 16.38
CA ALA A 48 -5.63 14.25 17.01
C ALA A 48 -5.67 12.78 16.56
N ILE A 49 -5.14 12.47 15.38
CA ILE A 49 -5.07 11.10 14.85
C ILE A 49 -3.66 10.49 14.92
N ALA A 50 -2.69 11.14 15.57
CA ALA A 50 -1.31 10.69 15.58
C ALA A 50 -1.16 9.25 16.10
N ASP A 51 -1.81 8.95 17.23
CA ASP A 51 -1.80 7.60 17.83
C ASP A 51 -2.43 6.56 16.89
N LEU A 52 -3.45 6.96 16.12
CA LEU A 52 -4.08 6.08 15.13
C LEU A 52 -3.14 5.82 13.95
N LEU A 53 -2.43 6.84 13.48
CA LEU A 53 -1.44 6.70 12.41
C LEU A 53 -0.27 5.82 12.85
N GLU A 54 0.17 5.93 14.10
CA GLU A 54 1.21 5.07 14.68
C GLU A 54 0.75 3.61 14.78
N ALA A 55 -0.48 3.38 15.26
CA ALA A 55 -1.06 2.04 15.31
C ALA A 55 -1.20 1.43 13.91
N LEU A 56 -1.61 2.22 12.93
CA LEU A 56 -1.75 1.81 11.54
C LEU A 56 -0.39 1.48 10.90
N HIS A 57 0.62 2.30 11.16
CA HIS A 57 1.99 2.05 10.72
C HIS A 57 2.53 0.73 11.31
N THR A 58 2.29 0.47 12.60
CA THR A 58 2.67 -0.79 13.25
C THR A 58 2.00 -2.01 12.59
N GLN A 59 0.71 -1.92 12.24
CA GLN A 59 0.04 -3.01 11.53
C GLN A 59 0.57 -3.18 10.10
N PHE A 60 0.91 -2.07 9.45
CA PHE A 60 1.48 -2.07 8.11
C PHE A 60 2.87 -2.72 8.08
N GLU A 61 3.71 -2.48 9.10
CA GLU A 61 5.00 -3.17 9.27
C GLU A 61 4.82 -4.68 9.36
N ARG A 62 3.87 -5.16 10.17
CA ARG A 62 3.57 -6.60 10.30
C ARG A 62 3.13 -7.24 8.99
N LEU A 63 2.38 -6.49 8.17
CA LEU A 63 1.96 -6.96 6.85
C LEU A 63 3.15 -7.07 5.89
N ILE A 64 4.08 -6.10 5.94
CA ILE A 64 5.31 -6.15 5.14
C ILE A 64 6.18 -7.31 5.58
N GLU A 65 6.40 -7.49 6.88
CA GLU A 65 7.16 -8.60 7.44
C GLU A 65 6.58 -9.95 7.00
N ALA A 66 5.27 -10.15 7.15
CA ALA A 66 4.60 -11.36 6.70
C ALA A 66 4.75 -11.58 5.19
N GLY A 67 4.67 -10.51 4.38
CA GLY A 67 4.90 -10.57 2.94
C GLY A 67 6.34 -10.96 2.57
N GLN A 68 7.33 -10.48 3.32
CA GLN A 68 8.73 -10.86 3.17
C GLN A 68 8.94 -12.34 3.52
N GLN A 69 8.33 -12.83 4.60
CA GLN A 69 8.44 -14.23 5.03
C GLN A 69 7.93 -15.23 3.98
N ILE A 70 6.94 -14.84 3.18
CA ILE A 70 6.40 -15.69 2.09
C ILE A 70 7.00 -15.38 0.71
N GLY A 71 7.99 -14.49 0.63
CA GLY A 71 8.62 -14.07 -0.63
C GLY A 71 7.70 -13.28 -1.57
N ALA A 72 6.62 -12.68 -1.06
CA ALA A 72 5.71 -11.84 -1.83
C ALA A 72 6.14 -10.36 -1.84
N ILE A 73 6.95 -9.95 -0.87
CA ILE A 73 7.54 -8.61 -0.77
C ILE A 73 9.05 -8.74 -0.76
N ARG A 74 9.74 -7.77 -1.38
CA ARG A 74 11.20 -7.67 -1.37
C ARG A 74 11.79 -7.68 0.04
N SER A 75 12.88 -8.41 0.21
CA SER A 75 13.61 -8.57 1.48
C SER A 75 15.05 -8.08 1.41
N ASP A 76 15.44 -7.43 0.31
CA ASP A 76 16.76 -6.83 0.10
C ASP A 76 16.94 -5.48 0.81
N LEU A 77 15.90 -4.95 1.45
CA LEU A 77 15.90 -3.71 2.22
C LEU A 77 15.54 -3.99 3.69
N LEU A 78 16.04 -3.13 4.58
CA LEU A 78 15.65 -3.16 6.00
C LEU A 78 14.15 -2.98 6.15
N LEU A 79 13.50 -3.81 6.99
CA LEU A 79 12.05 -3.78 7.22
C LEU A 79 11.55 -2.37 7.56
N ALA A 80 12.17 -1.71 8.55
CA ALA A 80 11.79 -0.35 8.96
C ALA A 80 11.83 0.66 7.80
N LEU A 81 12.90 0.64 6.99
CA LEU A 81 13.04 1.53 5.82
C LEU A 81 11.96 1.24 4.76
N LEU A 82 11.72 -0.04 4.46
CA LEU A 82 10.71 -0.44 3.49
C LEU A 82 9.30 -0.05 3.95
N THR A 83 9.02 -0.22 5.24
CA THR A 83 7.76 0.19 5.88
C THR A 83 7.56 1.69 5.79
N ASP A 84 8.53 2.51 6.18
CA ASP A 84 8.40 3.97 6.13
C ASP A 84 8.16 4.48 4.71
N MET A 85 8.95 3.97 3.75
CA MET A 85 8.79 4.31 2.33
C MET A 85 7.41 3.91 1.81
N ALA A 86 6.98 2.68 2.07
CA ALA A 86 5.72 2.17 1.56
C ALA A 86 4.53 2.86 2.23
N PHE A 87 4.61 3.14 3.53
CA PHE A 87 3.56 3.87 4.24
C PHE A 87 3.40 5.29 3.70
N ALA A 88 4.51 6.00 3.48
CA ALA A 88 4.49 7.32 2.84
C ALA A 88 3.94 7.26 1.41
N ALA A 89 4.38 6.29 0.61
CA ALA A 89 3.92 6.08 -0.76
C ALA A 89 2.43 5.72 -0.87
N ALA A 90 1.84 5.11 0.17
CA ALA A 90 0.41 4.86 0.25
C ALA A 90 -0.37 6.11 0.67
N ARG A 91 0.17 6.91 1.59
CA ARG A 91 -0.47 8.11 2.14
C ARG A 91 -0.57 9.26 1.15
N GLU A 92 0.47 9.50 0.36
CA GLU A 92 0.49 10.67 -0.55
C GLU A 92 -0.55 10.60 -1.67
N PRO A 93 -0.76 9.47 -2.36
CA PRO A 93 -1.87 9.34 -3.30
C PRO A 93 -3.24 9.48 -2.62
N ASP A 94 -3.43 8.90 -1.43
CA ASP A 94 -4.69 9.02 -0.68
C ASP A 94 -5.01 10.49 -0.36
N ARG A 95 -4.03 11.22 0.15
CA ARG A 95 -4.10 12.67 0.35
C ARG A 95 -4.46 13.39 -0.94
N TRP A 96 -3.78 13.07 -2.05
CA TRP A 96 -4.04 13.72 -3.33
C TRP A 96 -5.47 13.47 -3.79
N PHE A 97 -5.98 12.24 -3.69
CA PHE A 97 -7.35 11.93 -4.07
C PHE A 97 -8.37 12.66 -3.19
N ALA A 98 -8.16 12.72 -1.87
CA ALA A 98 -9.04 13.45 -0.96
C ALA A 98 -9.16 14.94 -1.34
N LEU A 99 -8.10 15.53 -1.88
CA LEU A 99 -8.03 16.95 -2.23
C LEU A 99 -8.46 17.28 -3.67
N ASN A 100 -8.34 16.35 -4.62
CA ASN A 100 -8.39 16.66 -6.06
C ASN A 100 -9.47 15.91 -6.86
N THR A 101 -10.15 14.93 -6.26
CA THR A 101 -11.11 14.06 -6.99
C THR A 101 -12.37 14.76 -7.49
N GLN A 102 -12.74 15.90 -6.93
CA GLN A 102 -13.96 16.62 -7.29
C GLN A 102 -14.01 17.06 -8.76
N ASN A 103 -12.85 17.15 -9.42
CA ASN A 103 -12.72 17.59 -10.80
C ASN A 103 -12.48 16.44 -11.80
N LEU A 104 -12.46 15.19 -11.33
CA LEU A 104 -12.20 14.02 -12.17
C LEU A 104 -13.49 13.28 -12.45
N ASP A 105 -13.67 12.87 -13.70
CA ASP A 105 -14.71 11.90 -14.02
C ASP A 105 -14.36 10.52 -13.39
N PRO A 106 -15.38 9.66 -13.17
CA PRO A 106 -15.17 8.36 -12.53
C PRO A 106 -14.17 7.44 -13.27
N GLN A 107 -14.12 7.50 -14.60
CA GLN A 107 -13.21 6.64 -15.39
C GLN A 107 -11.76 7.11 -15.25
N SER A 108 -11.52 8.42 -15.28
CA SER A 108 -10.20 9.00 -15.02
C SER A 108 -9.71 8.72 -13.61
N THR A 109 -10.60 8.79 -12.61
CA THR A 109 -10.29 8.44 -11.21
C THR A 109 -9.86 6.98 -11.07
N LEU A 110 -10.61 6.06 -11.68
CA LEU A 110 -10.28 4.63 -11.69
C LEU A 110 -8.95 4.36 -12.40
N ALA A 111 -8.73 4.96 -13.58
CA ALA A 111 -7.49 4.80 -14.33
C ALA A 111 -6.26 5.35 -13.57
N LEU A 112 -6.43 6.43 -12.80
CA LEU A 112 -5.37 6.95 -11.94
C LEU A 112 -5.11 6.02 -10.75
N ASN A 113 -6.17 5.52 -10.11
CA ASN A 113 -6.07 4.56 -9.00
C ASN A 113 -5.29 3.30 -9.42
N HIS A 114 -5.59 2.74 -10.60
CA HIS A 114 -4.85 1.61 -11.13
C HIS A 114 -3.36 1.92 -11.34
N ARG A 115 -3.02 3.10 -11.86
CA ARG A 115 -1.62 3.50 -12.06
C ARG A 115 -0.87 3.64 -10.74
N VAL A 116 -1.49 4.25 -9.73
CA VAL A 116 -0.95 4.35 -8.37
C VAL A 116 -0.73 2.96 -7.77
N PHE A 117 -1.72 2.08 -7.90
CA PHE A 117 -1.63 0.70 -7.43
C PHE A 117 -0.47 -0.06 -8.10
N SER A 118 -0.31 0.08 -9.42
CA SER A 118 0.80 -0.55 -10.14
C SER A 118 2.16 -0.04 -9.68
N MET A 119 2.30 1.27 -9.46
CA MET A 119 3.53 1.87 -8.93
C MET A 119 3.87 1.31 -7.54
N PHE A 120 2.87 1.26 -6.66
CA PHE A 120 3.04 0.73 -5.31
C PHE A 120 3.41 -0.76 -5.31
N THR A 121 2.75 -1.56 -6.16
CA THR A 121 3.04 -2.99 -6.31
C THR A 121 4.46 -3.22 -6.82
N ALA A 122 4.90 -2.44 -7.81
CA ALA A 122 6.26 -2.54 -8.35
C ALA A 122 7.34 -2.20 -7.31
N MET A 123 7.09 -1.21 -6.45
CA MET A 123 8.00 -0.83 -5.37
C MET A 123 8.23 -1.95 -4.35
N LEU A 124 7.17 -2.71 -4.03
CA LEU A 124 7.22 -3.81 -3.06
C LEU A 124 7.58 -5.17 -3.66
N ALA A 125 7.50 -5.31 -4.99
CA ALA A 125 7.72 -6.57 -5.67
C ALA A 125 9.07 -7.20 -5.30
N PRO A 126 9.15 -8.54 -5.16
CA PRO A 126 10.38 -9.24 -4.80
C PRO A 126 11.56 -8.84 -5.69
N SER A 127 12.75 -8.71 -5.11
CA SER A 127 13.97 -8.51 -5.88
C SER A 127 14.36 -9.81 -6.59
N GLU A 128 14.86 -9.71 -7.82
CA GLU A 128 15.22 -10.89 -8.64
C GLU A 128 16.35 -11.75 -8.02
N GLY A 129 16.98 -11.31 -6.93
CA GLY A 129 18.09 -12.00 -6.25
C GLY A 129 17.70 -13.00 -5.15
N GLY A 130 16.41 -13.17 -4.83
CA GLY A 130 15.98 -14.03 -3.71
C GLY A 130 15.81 -15.53 -4.02
N GLY A 131 15.94 -15.94 -5.29
CA GLY A 131 15.62 -17.30 -5.75
C GLY A 131 16.80 -18.21 -6.11
N GLU A 132 18.02 -17.67 -6.20
CA GLU A 132 19.20 -18.41 -6.69
C GLU A 132 20.30 -18.50 -5.62
N SER A 133 20.07 -19.28 -4.57
CA SER A 133 21.17 -19.81 -3.73
C SER A 133 20.91 -21.23 -3.23
N ALA A 134 20.00 -21.95 -3.87
CA ALA A 134 19.80 -23.38 -3.63
C ALA A 134 19.95 -24.16 -4.94
N LYS A 135 21.20 -24.31 -5.41
CA LYS A 135 21.74 -25.46 -6.17
C LYS A 135 23.07 -25.10 -6.84
N VAL A 136 24.18 -25.27 -6.12
CA VAL A 136 25.39 -25.88 -6.70
C VAL A 136 26.00 -26.74 -5.60
N SER A 137 25.49 -27.96 -5.48
CA SER A 137 26.22 -29.04 -4.82
C SER A 137 27.23 -29.55 -5.85
N GLU A 138 28.51 -29.43 -5.52
CA GLU A 138 29.63 -30.03 -6.25
C GLU A 138 29.38 -31.54 -6.48
N PRO A 139 29.66 -32.08 -7.66
CA PRO A 139 30.05 -33.47 -7.76
C PRO A 139 31.55 -33.55 -7.48
N SER A 140 31.88 -34.03 -6.28
CA SER A 140 33.15 -34.69 -5.99
C SER A 140 33.45 -35.71 -7.09
N LYS A 141 34.61 -35.59 -7.71
CA LYS A 141 35.24 -36.64 -8.51
C LYS A 141 36.69 -36.74 -8.09
N ASP A 142 36.96 -37.83 -7.37
CA ASP A 142 38.15 -38.70 -7.37
C ASP A 142 39.52 -38.09 -7.69
#